data_AF-A0A954LAC0-F1
#
_entry.id   AF-A0A954LAC0-F1
#
_cell.length_a   1.000
_cell.length_b   1.000
_cell.length_c   1.000
_cell.angle_alpha   90.00
_cell.angle_beta   90.00
_cell.angle_gamma   90.00
#
_symmetry.space_group_name_H-M   'P 1'
#
loop_
_entity.id
_entity.type
_entity.pdbx_description
1 polymer ?
#
loop_
_entity_poly.entity_id
_entity_poly.type
_entity_poly.pdbx_seq_one_letter_code
_entity_poly.pdbx_strand_id
1 'polypeptide(L)'
;SRTIAGMWSEGKGANDDTGTRQYALLMNMPTYGGPKQLTPHISSEGGVTRRSDGSAFPWCCDYAASVSPVPEEQWCTLGFTYDSQYIRAYVNGVCEPRTLRPEADRRTDPYFMMEGPNGRDRGMNPYYHGRGIFRYDPERHATSRIPPSPFTVGSRYAVGKKTGEATIGRFGGLAVFNRAISAEEMLQLHQSAGIERLNQ
;
A
#
# COMPACT_ATOMS: atom_id res chain seq x y z
N SER A 1 12.19 4.65 0.90
CA SER A 1 11.06 3.80 0.46
C SER A 1 11.15 3.50 -1.01
N ARG A 2 10.77 2.28 -1.40
CA ARG A 2 10.83 1.80 -2.78
C ARG A 2 9.43 1.51 -3.29
N THR A 3 9.18 1.82 -4.55
CA THR A 3 7.90 1.58 -5.23
C THR A 3 8.07 0.46 -6.23
N ILE A 4 7.24 -0.56 -6.14
CA ILE A 4 7.22 -1.65 -7.13
C ILE A 4 6.33 -1.22 -8.29
N ALA A 5 5.03 -1.00 -8.02
CA ALA A 5 4.10 -0.52 -9.03
C ALA A 5 2.85 0.10 -8.41
N GLY A 6 2.16 0.95 -9.17
CA GLY A 6 0.86 1.50 -8.77
C GLY A 6 0.51 2.84 -9.40
N MET A 7 -0.62 3.39 -8.97
CA MET A 7 -1.09 4.73 -9.32
C MET A 7 -1.00 5.61 -8.08
N TRP A 8 0.12 6.31 -7.92
CA TRP A 8 0.46 6.96 -6.66
C TRP A 8 1.00 8.38 -6.85
N SER A 9 0.27 9.35 -6.30
CA SER A 9 0.59 10.78 -6.36
C SER A 9 0.41 11.48 -5.01
N GLU A 10 1.55 11.70 -4.31
CA GLU A 10 1.86 12.49 -3.08
C GLU A 10 0.97 13.70 -2.71
N GLY A 11 0.44 14.43 -3.67
CA GLY A 11 0.22 15.85 -3.39
C GLY A 11 1.57 16.52 -3.14
N LYS A 12 1.59 17.69 -2.50
CA LYS A 12 2.79 18.54 -2.35
C LYS A 12 3.57 18.31 -1.06
N GLY A 13 3.15 17.38 -0.19
CA GLY A 13 3.86 17.07 1.05
C GLY A 13 2.93 16.93 2.25
N ALA A 14 3.48 17.16 3.45
CA ALA A 14 2.77 16.98 4.71
C ALA A 14 1.60 17.96 4.78
N ASN A 15 0.43 17.48 5.22
CA ASN A 15 -0.80 18.27 5.35
C ASN A 15 -1.33 18.83 4.01
N ASP A 16 -0.81 18.38 2.87
CA ASP A 16 -1.33 18.72 1.56
C ASP A 16 -2.31 17.64 1.08
N ASP A 17 -3.57 18.03 0.98
CA ASP A 17 -4.65 17.13 0.56
C ASP A 17 -4.90 17.17 -0.96
N THR A 18 -3.99 17.71 -1.77
CA THR A 18 -4.23 17.79 -3.22
C THR A 18 -3.95 16.47 -3.95
N GLY A 19 -3.41 15.47 -3.25
CA GLY A 19 -3.00 14.18 -3.83
C GLY A 19 -4.09 13.40 -4.57
N THR A 20 -3.65 12.47 -5.41
CA THR A 20 -4.51 11.60 -6.25
C THR A 20 -4.06 10.14 -6.22
N ARG A 21 -3.60 9.69 -5.04
CA ARG A 21 -3.26 8.28 -4.76
C ARG A 21 -4.46 7.39 -5.01
N GLN A 22 -4.22 6.19 -5.49
CA GLN A 22 -5.25 5.15 -5.53
C GLN A 22 -4.75 3.92 -4.79
N TYR A 23 -3.70 3.31 -5.32
CA TYR A 23 -3.08 2.14 -4.74
C TYR A 23 -1.63 2.03 -5.19
N ALA A 24 -0.79 1.44 -4.35
CA ALA A 24 0.58 1.12 -4.72
C ALA A 24 1.14 -0.03 -3.89
N LEU A 25 1.93 -0.87 -4.55
CA LEU A 25 2.80 -1.83 -3.90
C LEU A 25 4.11 -1.12 -3.54
N LEU A 26 4.26 -0.77 -2.27
CA LEU A 26 5.45 -0.11 -1.73
C LEU A 26 6.20 -1.04 -0.79
N MET A 27 7.49 -0.82 -0.61
CA MET A 27 8.30 -1.57 0.36
C MET A 27 9.37 -0.69 1.01
N ASN A 28 9.94 -1.20 2.10
CA ASN A 28 11.03 -0.58 2.84
C ASN A 28 10.70 0.86 3.26
N MET A 29 9.65 1.00 4.06
CA MET A 29 9.15 2.27 4.59
C MET A 29 9.46 2.36 6.09
N PRO A 30 10.57 2.98 6.53
CA PRO A 30 10.93 3.01 7.95
C PRO A 30 9.85 3.59 8.87
N THR A 31 9.08 4.57 8.37
CA THR A 31 7.94 5.16 9.09
C THR A 31 6.71 4.25 9.12
N TYR A 32 6.58 3.32 8.17
CA TYR A 32 5.37 2.54 7.94
C TYR A 32 5.67 1.05 7.86
N GLY A 33 5.22 0.26 8.82
CA GLY A 33 5.47 -1.19 8.84
C GLY A 33 6.91 -1.60 9.14
N GLY A 34 7.90 -0.74 8.85
CA GLY A 34 9.32 -0.92 9.17
C GLY A 34 10.22 -1.11 7.95
N PRO A 35 11.55 -1.13 8.17
CA PRO A 35 12.51 -1.41 7.11
C PRO A 35 12.32 -2.82 6.55
N LYS A 36 12.60 -2.98 5.24
CA LYS A 36 12.48 -4.25 4.49
C LYS A 36 11.10 -4.92 4.53
N GLN A 37 10.04 -4.24 4.94
CA GLN A 37 8.69 -4.79 4.89
C GLN A 37 7.98 -4.43 3.59
N LEU A 38 7.09 -5.32 3.13
CA LEU A 38 6.11 -5.02 2.11
C LEU A 38 5.00 -4.19 2.74
N THR A 39 4.64 -3.08 2.11
CA THR A 39 3.73 -2.06 2.64
C THR A 39 2.77 -1.57 1.57
N PRO A 40 1.84 -2.41 1.08
CA PRO A 40 0.87 -1.96 0.08
C PRO A 40 -0.05 -0.90 0.68
N HIS A 41 -0.26 0.18 -0.06
CA HIS A 41 -1.14 1.27 0.33
C HIS A 41 -2.37 1.32 -0.56
N ILE A 42 -3.50 1.66 0.04
CA ILE A 42 -4.75 2.05 -0.62
C ILE A 42 -5.11 3.44 -0.11
N SER A 43 -5.64 4.30 -0.96
CA SER A 43 -6.19 5.60 -0.56
C SER A 43 -7.64 5.71 -1.02
N SER A 44 -8.54 6.04 -0.10
CA SER A 44 -9.93 6.41 -0.39
C SER A 44 -10.08 7.87 -0.80
N GLU A 45 -9.22 8.73 -0.27
CA GLU A 45 -9.32 10.19 -0.42
C GLU A 45 -8.50 10.72 -1.59
N GLY A 46 -7.52 9.97 -2.08
CA GLY A 46 -6.50 10.46 -3.02
C GLY A 46 -5.40 11.27 -2.31
N GLY A 47 -5.80 12.07 -1.32
CA GLY A 47 -4.93 12.89 -0.49
C GLY A 47 -4.64 12.24 0.88
N VAL A 48 -4.82 13.00 1.95
CA VAL A 48 -4.47 12.56 3.32
C VAL A 48 -5.57 11.67 3.90
N THR A 49 -5.19 10.75 4.79
CA THR A 49 -6.17 9.93 5.52
C THR A 49 -7.01 10.83 6.44
N ARG A 50 -8.31 10.55 6.49
CA ARG A 50 -9.27 11.23 7.38
C ARG A 50 -9.70 10.29 8.50
N ARG A 51 -9.79 10.82 9.72
CA ARG A 51 -10.42 10.17 10.87
C ARG A 51 -11.94 10.19 10.72
N SER A 52 -12.64 9.43 11.56
CA SER A 52 -14.11 9.41 11.61
C SER A 52 -14.73 10.79 11.90
N ASP A 53 -14.04 11.65 12.64
CA ASP A 53 -14.46 13.03 12.94
C ASP A 53 -14.17 14.04 11.80
N GLY A 54 -13.58 13.58 10.69
CA GLY A 54 -13.22 14.41 9.53
C GLY A 54 -11.86 15.12 9.64
N SER A 55 -11.19 15.06 10.80
CA SER A 55 -9.83 15.60 10.94
C SER A 55 -8.83 14.82 10.08
N ALA A 56 -7.79 15.51 9.63
CA ALA A 56 -6.76 14.96 8.75
C ALA A 56 -5.56 14.41 9.52
N PHE A 57 -4.98 13.35 8.98
CA PHE A 57 -3.56 13.06 9.18
C PHE A 57 -2.70 13.93 8.26
N PRO A 58 -1.40 14.08 8.53
CA PRO A 58 -0.50 14.78 7.61
C PRO A 58 -0.27 14.04 6.28
N TRP A 59 -0.59 12.74 6.21
CA TRP A 59 -0.30 11.85 5.09
C TRP A 59 -1.40 10.81 4.88
N CYS A 60 -1.28 10.02 3.81
CA CYS A 60 -2.02 8.75 3.69
C CYS A 60 -1.37 7.71 4.62
N CYS A 61 -2.13 7.18 5.56
CA CYS A 61 -1.65 6.24 6.59
C CYS A 61 -2.26 4.84 6.46
N ASP A 62 -3.01 4.60 5.39
CA ASP A 62 -3.73 3.37 5.13
C ASP A 62 -2.87 2.36 4.35
N TYR A 63 -2.38 1.36 5.07
CA TYR A 63 -1.52 0.30 4.53
C TYR A 63 -1.57 -0.96 5.38
N ALA A 64 -1.36 -2.11 4.73
CA ALA A 64 -0.95 -3.33 5.40
C ALA A 64 0.58 -3.42 5.45
N ALA A 65 1.13 -4.21 6.37
CA ALA A 65 2.57 -4.46 6.46
C ALA A 65 2.86 -5.94 6.72
N SER A 66 3.71 -6.55 5.89
CA SER A 66 4.14 -7.94 6.11
C SER A 66 4.84 -8.15 7.46
N VAL A 67 4.94 -9.42 7.86
CA VAL A 67 5.80 -9.85 8.98
C VAL A 67 7.19 -10.20 8.43
N SER A 68 7.23 -11.10 7.46
CA SER A 68 8.47 -11.49 6.81
C SER A 68 9.09 -10.33 6.03
N PRO A 69 10.40 -10.12 6.17
CA PRO A 69 11.10 -9.15 5.35
C PRO A 69 11.05 -9.57 3.88
N VAL A 70 10.97 -8.59 2.99
CA VAL A 70 11.16 -8.78 1.55
C VAL A 70 12.61 -9.20 1.32
N PRO A 71 12.85 -10.36 0.67
CA PRO A 71 14.20 -10.79 0.37
C PRO A 71 14.92 -9.85 -0.60
N GLU A 72 16.22 -9.67 -0.39
CA GLU A 72 17.10 -8.86 -1.24
C GLU A 72 18.02 -9.78 -2.06
N GLU A 73 18.42 -9.32 -3.26
CA GLU A 73 19.33 -10.05 -4.17
C GLU A 73 18.88 -11.47 -4.57
N GLN A 74 17.58 -11.75 -4.48
CA GLN A 74 16.97 -12.97 -4.97
C GLN A 74 15.55 -12.70 -5.49
N TRP A 75 15.08 -13.52 -6.42
CA TRP A 75 13.69 -13.51 -6.85
C TRP A 75 12.77 -13.89 -5.69
N CYS A 76 11.66 -13.18 -5.58
CA CYS A 76 10.54 -13.46 -4.70
C CYS A 76 9.25 -13.03 -5.40
N THR A 77 8.10 -13.50 -4.92
CA THR A 77 6.81 -12.93 -5.35
C THR A 77 6.26 -12.03 -4.26
N LEU A 78 5.84 -10.83 -4.65
CA LEU A 78 5.21 -9.86 -3.77
C LEU A 78 3.83 -9.55 -4.32
N GLY A 79 2.83 -9.54 -3.44
CA GLY A 79 1.46 -9.29 -3.85
C GLY A 79 0.68 -8.58 -2.76
N PHE A 80 -0.41 -7.94 -3.17
CA PHE A 80 -1.42 -7.49 -2.22
C PHE A 80 -2.81 -7.59 -2.83
N THR A 81 -3.81 -7.72 -1.97
CA THR A 81 -5.22 -7.72 -2.38
C THR A 81 -6.00 -6.70 -1.57
N TYR A 82 -7.09 -6.23 -2.17
CA TYR A 82 -8.00 -5.30 -1.54
C TYR A 82 -9.45 -5.61 -1.92
N ASP A 83 -10.27 -5.95 -0.93
CA ASP A 83 -11.67 -6.39 -1.09
C ASP A 83 -12.68 -5.30 -0.65
N SER A 84 -12.26 -4.03 -0.64
CA SER A 84 -13.01 -2.89 -0.05
C SER A 84 -13.11 -2.87 1.47
N GLN A 85 -12.63 -3.91 2.16
CA GLN A 85 -12.58 -3.95 3.62
C GLN A 85 -11.14 -4.05 4.12
N TYR A 86 -10.36 -4.98 3.60
CA TYR A 86 -9.05 -5.33 4.09
C TYR A 86 -7.98 -5.26 3.01
N ILE A 87 -6.88 -4.61 3.34
CA ILE A 87 -5.62 -4.70 2.61
C ILE A 87 -4.87 -5.91 3.17
N ARG A 88 -4.41 -6.80 2.29
CA ARG A 88 -3.60 -7.97 2.66
C ARG A 88 -2.30 -7.95 1.89
N ALA A 89 -1.18 -8.02 2.60
CA ALA A 89 0.16 -8.11 2.03
C ALA A 89 0.64 -9.57 2.01
N TYR A 90 1.20 -9.98 0.88
CA TYR A 90 1.68 -11.34 0.65
C TYR A 90 3.16 -11.32 0.25
N VAL A 91 3.97 -12.13 0.94
CA VAL A 91 5.36 -12.41 0.57
C VAL A 91 5.44 -13.90 0.25
N ASN A 92 5.96 -14.25 -0.92
CA ASN A 92 6.02 -15.63 -1.40
C ASN A 92 4.68 -16.38 -1.32
N GLY A 93 3.60 -15.69 -1.71
CA GLY A 93 2.25 -16.25 -1.72
C GLY A 93 1.56 -16.32 -0.35
N VAL A 94 2.23 -15.96 0.75
CA VAL A 94 1.72 -16.09 2.11
C VAL A 94 1.35 -14.74 2.70
N CYS A 95 0.11 -14.60 3.19
CA CYS A 95 -0.32 -13.46 4.01
C CYS A 95 -0.17 -13.81 5.49
N GLU A 96 0.95 -13.44 6.07
CA GLU A 96 1.22 -13.65 7.49
C GLU A 96 0.40 -12.67 8.35
N PRO A 97 -0.37 -13.18 9.34
CA PRO A 97 -1.05 -12.32 10.30
C PRO A 97 -0.06 -11.47 11.10
N ARG A 98 -0.28 -10.16 11.12
CA ARG A 98 0.45 -9.19 11.94
C ARG A 98 -0.53 -8.41 12.82
N THR A 99 -0.43 -8.61 14.12
CA THR A 99 -1.16 -7.84 15.12
C THR A 99 -0.55 -6.45 15.27
N LEU A 100 -1.39 -5.44 15.50
CA LEU A 100 -0.96 -4.09 15.82
C LEU A 100 -0.22 -4.07 17.18
N ARG A 101 0.94 -3.42 17.21
CA ARG A 101 1.66 -3.02 18.44
C ARG A 101 1.77 -1.49 18.43
N PRO A 102 0.83 -0.75 19.04
CA PRO A 102 0.66 0.68 18.81
C PRO A 102 1.94 1.52 18.91
N GLU A 103 2.75 1.32 19.95
CA GLU A 103 3.97 2.07 20.18
C GLU A 103 5.07 1.69 19.18
N ALA A 104 5.26 0.39 18.96
CA ALA A 104 6.29 -0.14 18.05
C ALA A 104 5.99 0.19 16.58
N ASP A 105 4.71 0.18 16.21
CA ASP A 105 4.23 0.48 14.86
C ASP A 105 3.91 1.98 14.66
N ARG A 106 4.10 2.81 15.71
CA ARG A 106 3.81 4.27 15.71
C ARG A 106 2.36 4.59 15.30
N ARG A 107 1.42 3.81 15.85
CA ARG A 107 -0.02 3.83 15.56
C ARG A 107 -0.83 3.89 16.86
N THR A 108 -0.56 4.91 17.67
CA THR A 108 -1.25 5.17 18.94
C THR A 108 -2.48 6.07 18.80
N ASP A 109 -2.77 6.57 17.59
CA ASP A 109 -3.97 7.37 17.33
C ASP A 109 -5.24 6.49 17.39
N PRO A 110 -6.37 6.96 17.98
CA PRO A 110 -7.63 6.23 18.03
C PRO A 110 -8.11 5.72 16.67
N TYR A 111 -7.77 6.41 15.57
CA TYR A 111 -8.03 5.93 14.21
C TYR A 111 -7.52 4.50 13.98
N PHE A 112 -6.32 4.18 14.45
CA PHE A 112 -5.73 2.86 14.26
C PHE A 112 -6.21 1.85 15.32
N MET A 113 -6.52 2.31 16.53
CA MET A 113 -6.80 1.44 17.67
C MET A 113 -8.28 1.12 17.88
N MET A 114 -9.19 1.95 17.34
CA MET A 114 -10.61 1.89 17.69
C MET A 114 -11.55 1.98 16.47
N GLU A 115 -11.09 2.44 15.31
CA GLU A 115 -11.96 2.57 14.12
C GLU A 115 -11.93 1.33 13.20
N GLY A 116 -11.48 0.19 13.72
CA GLY A 116 -11.63 -1.12 13.11
C GLY A 116 -13.01 -1.75 13.34
N PRO A 117 -13.23 -2.97 12.84
CA PRO A 117 -14.50 -3.68 13.00
C PRO A 117 -14.86 -3.86 14.49
N ASN A 118 -16.11 -3.58 14.85
CA ASN A 118 -16.62 -3.68 16.22
C ASN A 118 -15.86 -2.81 17.24
N GLY A 119 -15.31 -1.66 16.83
CA GLY A 119 -14.59 -0.75 17.71
C GLY A 119 -13.19 -1.23 18.10
N ARG A 120 -12.62 -2.18 17.35
CA ARG A 120 -11.27 -2.73 17.57
C ARG A 120 -10.22 -2.00 16.75
N ASP A 121 -8.97 -2.43 16.85
CA ASP A 121 -7.90 -1.91 16.01
C ASP A 121 -8.08 -2.29 14.54
N ARG A 122 -7.45 -1.51 13.67
CA ARG A 122 -7.44 -1.74 12.22
C ARG A 122 -6.42 -2.82 11.81
N GLY A 123 -5.66 -3.40 12.72
CA GLY A 123 -4.63 -4.41 12.42
C GLY A 123 -3.40 -3.87 11.71
N MET A 124 -2.53 -4.79 11.29
CA MET A 124 -1.37 -4.49 10.44
C MET A 124 -1.32 -5.39 9.20
N ASN A 125 -1.68 -6.68 9.30
CA ASN A 125 -1.90 -7.55 8.15
C ASN A 125 -2.80 -8.72 8.56
N PRO A 126 -4.03 -8.85 8.05
CA PRO A 126 -4.74 -7.86 7.23
C PRO A 126 -4.88 -6.51 7.94
N TYR A 127 -4.89 -5.42 7.17
CA TYR A 127 -5.24 -4.08 7.64
C TYR A 127 -6.66 -3.73 7.23
N TYR A 128 -7.52 -3.37 8.17
CA TYR A 128 -8.87 -2.90 7.90
C TYR A 128 -8.87 -1.46 7.39
N HIS A 129 -9.24 -1.29 6.12
CA HIS A 129 -9.46 0.00 5.48
C HIS A 129 -10.94 0.40 5.51
N GLY A 130 -11.85 -0.47 5.07
CA GLY A 130 -13.31 -0.27 5.15
C GLY A 130 -13.90 0.78 4.19
N ARG A 131 -13.17 1.23 3.15
CA ARG A 131 -13.60 2.30 2.24
C ARG A 131 -13.26 2.00 0.78
N GLY A 132 -13.90 2.67 -0.18
CA GLY A 132 -13.55 2.51 -1.61
C GLY A 132 -12.13 3.00 -1.94
N ILE A 133 -11.65 2.68 -3.16
CA ILE A 133 -10.44 3.29 -3.71
C ILE A 133 -10.82 4.64 -4.33
N PHE A 134 -10.01 5.66 -4.11
CA PHE A 134 -10.19 6.97 -4.74
C PHE A 134 -10.25 6.83 -6.26
N ARG A 135 -11.26 7.46 -6.87
CA ARG A 135 -11.39 7.57 -8.32
C ARG A 135 -11.34 9.03 -8.71
N TYR A 136 -10.36 9.39 -9.54
CA TYR A 136 -10.26 10.74 -10.04
C TYR A 136 -11.43 11.05 -10.99
N ASP A 137 -12.16 12.11 -10.70
CA ASP A 137 -13.18 12.71 -11.54
C ASP A 137 -12.68 14.08 -12.05
N PRO A 138 -12.48 14.27 -13.37
CA PRO A 138 -11.94 15.51 -13.91
C PRO A 138 -12.76 16.76 -13.60
N GLU A 139 -14.09 16.66 -13.57
CA GLU A 139 -14.96 17.82 -13.34
C GLU A 139 -14.96 18.19 -11.85
N ARG A 140 -15.09 17.19 -10.98
CA ARG A 140 -15.15 17.42 -9.51
C ARG A 140 -13.81 17.81 -8.92
N HIS A 141 -12.71 17.35 -9.51
CA HIS A 141 -11.38 17.51 -8.92
C HIS A 141 -10.49 18.54 -9.62
N ALA A 142 -10.95 19.18 -10.71
CA ALA A 142 -10.18 20.13 -11.52
C ALA A 142 -9.42 21.21 -10.70
N THR A 143 -10.01 21.67 -9.60
CA THR A 143 -9.46 22.77 -8.79
C THR A 143 -8.93 22.33 -7.43
N SER A 144 -9.28 21.13 -6.97
CA SER A 144 -8.97 20.66 -5.60
C SER A 144 -7.84 19.62 -5.57
N ARG A 145 -7.51 19.00 -6.70
CA ARG A 145 -6.50 17.93 -6.78
C ARG A 145 -5.46 18.21 -7.86
N ILE A 146 -4.26 17.66 -7.67
CA ILE A 146 -3.26 17.60 -8.74
C ILE A 146 -3.64 16.53 -9.78
N PRO A 147 -3.08 16.55 -11.00
CA PRO A 147 -3.36 15.51 -11.99
C PRO A 147 -3.10 14.09 -11.45
N PRO A 148 -3.90 13.09 -11.86
CA PRO A 148 -3.68 11.71 -11.48
C PRO A 148 -2.36 11.19 -12.03
N SER A 149 -1.72 10.30 -11.27
CA SER A 149 -0.56 9.55 -11.77
C SER A 149 -1.00 8.49 -12.79
N PRO A 150 -0.26 8.28 -13.90
CA PRO A 150 -0.38 7.03 -14.64
C PRO A 150 0.01 5.84 -13.75
N PHE A 151 -0.28 4.63 -14.20
CA PHE A 151 0.29 3.44 -13.58
C PHE A 151 1.79 3.40 -13.86
N THR A 152 2.59 3.37 -12.79
CA THR A 152 4.06 3.37 -12.87
C THR A 152 4.63 2.07 -12.34
N VAL A 153 5.81 1.70 -12.85
CA VAL A 153 6.63 0.58 -12.36
C VAL A 153 7.98 1.13 -11.94
N GLY A 154 8.49 0.69 -10.80
CA GLY A 154 9.77 1.12 -10.24
C GLY A 154 9.84 2.60 -9.84
N SER A 155 8.76 3.36 -9.92
CA SER A 155 8.75 4.81 -9.66
C SER A 155 7.39 5.27 -9.14
N ARG A 156 7.32 6.48 -8.55
CA ARG A 156 6.06 7.11 -8.13
C ARG A 156 6.13 8.63 -8.28
N TYR A 157 4.98 9.30 -8.12
CA TYR A 157 4.91 10.73 -7.88
C TYR A 157 4.78 10.97 -6.37
N ALA A 158 5.72 11.72 -5.80
CA ALA A 158 5.75 12.04 -4.38
C ALA A 158 6.15 13.51 -4.22
N VAL A 159 5.51 14.20 -3.27
CA VAL A 159 5.83 15.60 -2.93
C VAL A 159 5.84 16.51 -4.18
N GLY A 160 4.80 16.39 -5.02
CA GLY A 160 4.53 17.25 -6.17
C GLY A 160 5.34 16.94 -7.42
N LYS A 161 6.20 15.91 -7.41
CA LYS A 161 7.08 15.57 -8.54
C LYS A 161 7.25 14.07 -8.72
N LYS A 162 7.65 13.66 -9.93
CA LYS A 162 8.12 12.29 -10.17
C LYS A 162 9.43 12.07 -9.39
N THR A 163 9.51 11.02 -8.60
CA THR A 163 10.72 10.73 -7.81
C THR A 163 11.85 10.29 -8.73
N GLY A 164 13.05 10.86 -8.55
CA GLY A 164 14.26 10.48 -9.31
C GLY A 164 14.87 9.15 -8.87
N GLU A 165 14.51 8.63 -7.69
CA GLU A 165 14.99 7.34 -7.19
C GLU A 165 14.06 6.20 -7.61
N ALA A 166 14.34 5.64 -8.78
CA ALA A 166 13.69 4.39 -9.19
C ALA A 166 14.08 3.25 -8.24
N THR A 167 13.20 2.25 -8.10
CA THR A 167 13.56 0.98 -7.48
C THR A 167 14.61 0.30 -8.35
N ILE A 168 15.75 -0.02 -7.75
CA ILE A 168 16.84 -0.74 -8.39
C ILE A 168 16.59 -2.23 -8.18
N GLY A 169 16.49 -2.97 -9.29
CA GLY A 169 16.20 -4.41 -9.26
C GLY A 169 15.62 -4.90 -10.59
N ARG A 170 15.27 -6.18 -10.62
CA ARG A 170 14.57 -6.80 -11.75
C ARG A 170 13.11 -7.04 -11.38
N PHE A 171 12.21 -6.81 -12.32
CA PHE A 171 10.80 -7.13 -12.19
C PHE A 171 10.41 -8.17 -13.24
N GLY A 172 9.55 -9.10 -12.86
CA GLY A 172 8.98 -10.11 -13.75
C GLY A 172 7.55 -10.44 -13.33
N GLY A 173 6.69 -10.78 -14.29
CA GLY A 173 5.33 -11.26 -14.01
C GLY A 173 4.39 -10.24 -13.36
N LEU A 174 4.54 -8.93 -13.64
CA LEU A 174 3.64 -7.92 -13.10
C LEU A 174 2.22 -8.09 -13.67
N ALA A 175 1.24 -8.25 -12.78
CA ALA A 175 -0.18 -8.35 -13.12
C ALA A 175 -1.04 -7.50 -12.18
N VAL A 176 -2.18 -7.02 -12.69
CA VAL A 176 -3.20 -6.30 -11.92
C VAL A 176 -4.55 -6.95 -12.20
N PHE A 177 -5.30 -7.25 -11.15
CA PHE A 177 -6.62 -7.88 -11.24
C PHE A 177 -7.71 -6.87 -10.87
N ASN A 178 -8.87 -6.97 -11.51
CA ASN A 178 -10.04 -6.14 -11.23
C ASN A 178 -10.90 -6.67 -10.06
N ARG A 179 -10.34 -7.60 -9.26
CA ARG A 179 -10.96 -8.19 -8.08
C ARG A 179 -9.88 -8.51 -7.05
N ALA A 180 -10.28 -8.65 -5.79
CA ALA A 180 -9.43 -9.30 -4.80
C ALA A 180 -9.30 -10.79 -5.18
N ILE A 181 -8.07 -11.25 -5.39
CA ILE A 181 -7.79 -12.68 -5.52
C ILE A 181 -7.71 -13.33 -4.13
N SER A 182 -8.03 -14.62 -4.03
CA SER A 182 -8.02 -15.35 -2.76
C SER A 182 -6.59 -15.63 -2.30
N ALA A 183 -6.43 -16.08 -1.05
CA ALA A 183 -5.12 -16.52 -0.55
C ALA A 183 -4.60 -17.75 -1.31
N GLU A 184 -5.49 -18.67 -1.68
CA GLU A 184 -5.19 -19.85 -2.48
C GLU A 184 -4.72 -19.47 -3.88
N GLU A 185 -5.41 -18.53 -4.54
CA GLU A 185 -5.01 -18.01 -5.85
C GLU A 185 -3.65 -17.31 -5.79
N MET A 186 -3.39 -16.53 -4.73
CA MET A 186 -2.09 -15.89 -4.53
C MET A 186 -0.96 -16.91 -4.34
N LEU A 187 -1.22 -17.97 -3.57
CA LEU A 187 -0.26 -19.07 -3.38
C LEU A 187 -0.01 -19.83 -4.68
N GLN A 188 -1.05 -20.08 -5.47
CA GLN A 188 -0.91 -20.70 -6.80
C GLN A 188 -0.08 -19.84 -7.75
N LEU A 189 -0.28 -18.52 -7.77
CA LEU A 189 0.55 -17.60 -8.55
C LEU A 189 2.02 -17.70 -8.12
N HIS A 190 2.30 -17.71 -6.81
CA HIS A 190 3.65 -17.90 -6.28
C HIS A 190 4.28 -19.22 -6.75
N GLN A 191 3.57 -20.34 -6.59
CA GLN A 191 4.05 -21.66 -7.00
C GLN A 191 4.32 -21.72 -8.51
N SER A 192 3.46 -21.11 -9.31
CA SER A 192 3.60 -21.05 -10.78
C SER A 192 4.78 -20.20 -11.25
N ALA A 193 5.21 -19.22 -10.46
CA ALA A 193 6.33 -18.34 -10.79
C ALA A 193 7.69 -19.07 -10.80
N GLY A 194 7.78 -20.26 -10.21
CA GLY A 194 8.99 -21.09 -10.26
C GLY A 194 10.22 -20.43 -9.64
N ILE A 195 10.03 -19.61 -8.59
CA ILE A 195 11.05 -18.75 -7.97
C ILE A 195 12.32 -19.53 -7.60
N GLU A 196 12.18 -20.76 -7.09
CA GLU A 196 13.31 -21.61 -6.74
C GLU A 196 14.26 -21.85 -7.93
N ARG A 197 13.73 -22.00 -9.15
CA ARG A 197 14.55 -22.19 -10.37
C ARG A 197 15.23 -20.91 -10.83
N LEU A 198 14.67 -19.75 -10.48
CA LEU A 198 15.23 -18.44 -10.84
C LEU A 198 16.36 -17.99 -9.89
N ASN A 199 16.48 -18.63 -8.72
CA ASN A 199 17.47 -18.34 -7.70
C ASN A 199 18.65 -19.34 -7.68
N GLN A 200 18.73 -20.25 -8.65
CA GLN A 200 19.83 -21.19 -8.84
C GLN A 200 21.01 -20.55 -9.57
#